data_AF-A0A316UWW2-F1
#
_entry.id   AF-A0A316UWW2-F1
#
_cell.length_a   1.000
_cell.length_b   1.000
_cell.length_c   1.000
_cell.angle_alpha   90.00
_cell.angle_beta   90.00
_cell.angle_gamma   90.00
#
_symmetry.space_group_name_H-M   'P 1'
#
loop_
_entity.id
_entity.type
_entity.pdbx_description
1 polymer ?
#
loop_
_entity_poly.entity_id
_entity_poly.type
_entity_poly.pdbx_seq_one_letter_code
_entity_poly.pdbx_strand_id
1 'polypeptide(L)'
;MASTAGTKPNSRPRPVILITGANAGLGFATCQRLLLQLSSPTPSDTLGRSVRFASHDGTDEDPLATPFAAPHGCTLILACRNAIKAHKARRSLVEMVNKLKHLPDEVETPVCAEELERYNVTKPVSARKTVQKREEEDVAGKDAGSSSTALLDSASTATQRRKTSSSSSKPNLSQSLVSREATARGKYRRRFCRGVRIEFVPLDLGSFASVLNCSAQVKARHGHLTHLILNAGGAAFTGLDWIKATWMIMTSFKAAVTYPRYKMQRSGDISQDGVGWVWSINVGGSWMLTQQLLPLLRAGPYEERGRVVWTGSVEAFRRYFSLEDMQCLRTDKESKAYESTKYQCDLAAVALREELAQEGGKQPAVYLTHPGVVATSIMADFLNVVTATAMLWCFYLARMLGSTHHCVEPYKGAISASFACLAPKERLAASAMMPDGRATQLPERLQDAAQKSEASASETLVRYGSACDIWGREYVHFGRIDAWQPESDEVGKVVDNGSEEECNVRGLARRWRDRTHEVVERVMGEKKNGTLPPAGLMATQDQGQGQGEEAEERQDEDDEDDSSEEWEKVDQAV
;
A
#
# COMPACT_ATOMS: atom_id res chain seq x y z
N MET A 1 -52.08 9.06 -9.20
CA MET A 1 -50.84 9.32 -9.97
C MET A 1 -49.69 9.39 -8.98
N ALA A 2 -48.96 8.29 -8.80
CA ALA A 2 -47.69 8.28 -8.08
C ALA A 2 -46.68 7.64 -9.05
N SER A 3 -45.83 8.49 -9.62
CA SER A 3 -44.82 8.13 -10.61
C SER A 3 -43.77 7.26 -9.94
N THR A 4 -43.68 6.00 -10.37
CA THR A 4 -42.57 5.10 -10.10
C THR A 4 -41.29 5.70 -10.68
N ALA A 5 -40.41 6.18 -9.80
CA ALA A 5 -39.08 6.61 -10.16
C ALA A 5 -38.35 5.46 -10.87
N GLY A 6 -37.95 5.70 -12.12
CA GLY A 6 -37.31 4.71 -12.97
C GLY A 6 -36.06 4.13 -12.32
N THR A 7 -36.06 2.81 -12.15
CA THR A 7 -34.85 2.01 -11.97
C THR A 7 -33.86 2.35 -13.08
N LYS A 8 -32.76 3.02 -12.73
CA LYS A 8 -31.62 3.23 -13.62
C LYS A 8 -31.20 1.89 -14.22
N PRO A 9 -30.83 1.83 -15.52
CA PRO A 9 -30.44 0.58 -16.15
C PRO A 9 -29.24 -0.01 -15.41
N ASN A 10 -29.44 -1.23 -14.89
CA ASN A 10 -28.50 -2.19 -14.30
C ASN A 10 -27.01 -1.86 -14.62
N SER A 11 -26.44 -0.88 -13.90
CA SER A 11 -25.05 -0.48 -14.11
C SER A 11 -24.19 -1.56 -13.50
N ARG A 12 -23.57 -2.38 -14.34
CA ARG A 12 -22.72 -3.50 -13.90
C ARG A 12 -21.71 -3.01 -12.84
N PRO A 13 -21.49 -3.79 -11.78
CA PRO A 13 -20.71 -3.34 -10.63
C PRO A 13 -19.28 -2.95 -11.04
N ARG A 14 -18.77 -1.89 -10.39
CA ARG A 14 -17.44 -1.32 -10.61
C ARG A 14 -16.66 -1.35 -9.30
N PRO A 15 -15.38 -1.77 -9.29
CA PRO A 15 -14.58 -1.66 -8.09
C PRO A 15 -14.30 -0.21 -7.75
N VAL A 16 -14.41 0.15 -6.47
CA VAL A 16 -14.01 1.46 -5.94
C VAL A 16 -12.94 1.19 -4.89
N ILE A 17 -11.73 1.61 -5.18
CA ILE A 17 -10.50 1.24 -4.47
C ILE A 17 -9.90 2.50 -3.86
N LEU A 18 -9.85 2.58 -2.54
CA LEU A 18 -9.17 3.67 -1.82
C LEU A 18 -7.81 3.19 -1.32
N ILE A 19 -6.75 3.94 -1.62
CA ILE A 19 -5.38 3.64 -1.19
C ILE A 19 -4.81 4.85 -0.46
N THR A 20 -4.35 4.64 0.79
CA THR A 20 -3.68 5.70 1.57
C THR A 20 -2.21 5.80 1.19
N GLY A 21 -1.68 7.03 1.07
CA GLY A 21 -0.26 7.26 0.78
C GLY A 21 0.17 6.83 -0.63
N ALA A 22 -0.75 6.97 -1.59
CA ALA A 22 -0.61 6.46 -2.95
C ALA A 22 0.11 7.41 -3.94
N ASN A 23 0.74 8.47 -3.45
CA ASN A 23 1.39 9.51 -4.27
C ASN A 23 2.86 9.22 -4.62
N ALA A 24 3.50 8.25 -3.96
CA ALA A 24 4.88 7.84 -4.22
C ALA A 24 5.16 6.42 -3.71
N GLY A 25 6.37 5.92 -3.96
CA GLY A 25 6.87 4.67 -3.39
C GLY A 25 5.95 3.46 -3.61
N LEU A 26 5.75 2.69 -2.54
CA LEU A 26 4.95 1.46 -2.55
C LEU A 26 3.46 1.72 -2.85
N GLY A 27 2.88 2.80 -2.32
CA GLY A 27 1.46 3.12 -2.54
C GLY A 27 1.16 3.41 -4.01
N PHE A 28 2.02 4.22 -4.64
CA PHE A 28 1.94 4.48 -6.09
C PHE A 28 2.13 3.21 -6.92
N ALA A 29 3.11 2.37 -6.54
CA ALA A 29 3.34 1.10 -7.22
C ALA A 29 2.16 0.13 -7.09
N THR A 30 1.48 0.15 -5.94
CA THR A 30 0.25 -0.62 -5.72
C THR A 30 -0.88 -0.16 -6.64
N CYS A 31 -1.03 1.15 -6.87
CA CYS A 31 -1.94 1.67 -7.89
C CYS A 31 -1.61 1.15 -9.29
N GLN A 32 -0.33 1.19 -9.68
CA GLN A 32 0.11 0.71 -11.00
C GLN A 32 -0.21 -0.76 -11.18
N ARG A 33 0.16 -1.59 -10.19
CA ARG A 33 -0.04 -3.04 -10.23
C ARG A 33 -1.52 -3.39 -10.27
N LEU A 34 -2.36 -2.80 -9.42
CA LEU A 34 -3.82 -3.08 -9.42
C LEU A 34 -4.50 -2.71 -10.74
N LEU A 35 -4.14 -1.56 -11.34
CA LEU A 35 -4.69 -1.15 -12.64
C LEU A 35 -4.30 -2.12 -13.75
N LEU A 36 -3.06 -2.64 -13.72
CA LEU A 36 -2.61 -3.65 -14.67
C LEU A 36 -3.36 -4.97 -14.46
N GLN A 37 -3.41 -5.45 -13.22
CA GLN A 37 -4.00 -6.73 -12.86
C GLN A 37 -5.50 -6.79 -13.16
N LEU A 38 -6.25 -5.72 -12.86
CA LEU A 38 -7.68 -5.61 -13.19
C LEU A 38 -7.97 -5.43 -14.69
N SER A 39 -6.94 -5.12 -15.50
CA SER A 39 -7.05 -5.08 -16.95
C SER A 39 -7.02 -6.46 -17.61
N SER A 40 -6.91 -7.53 -16.81
CA SER A 40 -7.18 -8.92 -17.15
C SER A 40 -8.33 -9.48 -16.29
N PRO A 41 -9.23 -10.32 -16.84
CA PRO A 41 -10.23 -11.02 -16.02
C PRO A 41 -9.61 -12.11 -15.13
N THR A 42 -8.41 -12.59 -15.49
CA THR A 42 -7.58 -13.53 -14.74
C THR A 42 -6.26 -12.83 -14.43
N PRO A 43 -6.18 -12.07 -13.33
CA PRO A 43 -4.95 -11.38 -12.93
C PRO A 43 -3.79 -12.36 -12.78
N SER A 44 -2.61 -12.02 -13.31
CA SER A 44 -1.44 -12.89 -13.22
C SER A 44 -0.98 -13.10 -11.78
N ASP A 45 -1.19 -12.10 -10.91
CA ASP A 45 -0.85 -12.19 -9.49
C ASP A 45 -1.64 -13.29 -8.76
N THR A 46 -2.82 -13.68 -9.27
CA THR A 46 -3.69 -14.69 -8.63
C THR A 46 -3.47 -16.11 -9.14
N LEU A 47 -2.61 -16.30 -10.15
CA LEU A 47 -2.36 -17.59 -10.81
C LEU A 47 -1.45 -18.54 -10.01
N GLY A 48 -1.10 -18.19 -8.77
CA GLY A 48 -0.37 -19.11 -7.88
C GLY A 48 1.08 -19.34 -8.27
N ARG A 49 1.76 -18.43 -9.01
CA ARG A 49 3.20 -18.49 -9.30
C ARG A 49 4.15 -18.45 -8.08
N SER A 50 3.65 -18.73 -6.88
CA SER A 50 4.52 -19.22 -5.82
C SER A 50 5.22 -20.45 -6.36
N VAL A 51 6.56 -20.49 -6.26
CA VAL A 51 7.45 -21.58 -6.71
C VAL A 51 7.00 -22.97 -6.20
N ARG A 52 5.99 -23.04 -5.32
CA ARG A 52 5.43 -24.22 -4.67
C ARG A 52 4.11 -24.75 -5.25
N PHE A 53 3.40 -23.99 -6.09
CA PHE A 53 2.21 -24.49 -6.81
C PHE A 53 2.49 -24.82 -8.28
N ALA A 54 3.72 -24.63 -8.75
CA ALA A 54 4.19 -25.29 -9.95
C ALA A 54 4.39 -26.77 -9.59
N SER A 55 3.30 -27.53 -9.56
CA SER A 55 3.38 -28.99 -9.52
C SER A 55 4.25 -29.45 -10.69
N HIS A 56 5.23 -30.28 -10.39
CA HIS A 56 6.01 -30.99 -11.40
C HIS A 56 5.13 -31.96 -12.22
N ASP A 57 3.91 -32.21 -11.74
CA ASP A 57 2.80 -32.85 -12.45
C ASP A 57 1.86 -31.79 -13.02
N GLY A 58 1.74 -31.74 -14.34
CA GLY A 58 0.92 -30.80 -15.12
C GLY A 58 -0.60 -30.96 -14.95
N THR A 59 -1.09 -30.86 -13.72
CA THR A 59 -2.50 -30.54 -13.47
C THR A 59 -2.62 -29.02 -13.45
N ASP A 60 -2.70 -28.44 -14.65
CA ASP A 60 -3.11 -27.05 -14.86
C ASP A 60 -4.51 -26.88 -14.24
N GLU A 61 -4.60 -26.44 -12.97
CA GLU A 61 -5.87 -25.95 -12.46
C GLU A 61 -6.27 -24.71 -13.26
N ASP A 62 -7.48 -24.74 -13.83
CA ASP A 62 -8.01 -23.65 -14.65
C ASP A 62 -7.83 -22.29 -13.93
N PRO A 63 -7.35 -21.26 -14.63
CA PRO A 63 -7.10 -19.96 -14.04
C PRO A 63 -8.41 -19.36 -13.51
N LEU A 64 -8.53 -19.26 -12.19
CA LEU A 64 -9.69 -18.68 -11.54
C LEU A 64 -9.76 -17.16 -11.81
N ALA A 65 -10.93 -16.70 -12.28
CA ALA A 65 -11.18 -15.28 -12.49
C ALA A 65 -11.23 -14.51 -11.17
N THR A 66 -10.82 -13.25 -11.17
CA THR A 66 -10.96 -12.42 -9.98
C THR A 66 -12.44 -12.17 -9.64
N PRO A 67 -12.84 -12.24 -8.35
CA PRO A 67 -14.21 -11.92 -7.95
C PRO A 67 -14.58 -10.44 -8.16
N PHE A 68 -13.59 -9.57 -8.40
CA PHE A 68 -13.78 -8.15 -8.69
C PHE A 68 -13.59 -7.80 -10.16
N ALA A 69 -13.98 -8.72 -11.06
CA ALA A 69 -13.91 -8.48 -12.49
C ALA A 69 -14.52 -7.11 -12.86
N ALA A 70 -13.78 -6.35 -13.65
CA ALA A 70 -14.02 -4.93 -13.88
C ALA A 70 -14.11 -4.60 -15.38
N PRO A 71 -14.96 -5.27 -16.19
CA PRO A 71 -14.97 -5.09 -17.64
C PRO A 71 -15.24 -3.64 -18.08
N HIS A 72 -15.78 -2.80 -17.19
CA HIS A 72 -16.09 -1.39 -17.42
C HIS A 72 -15.22 -0.45 -16.56
N GLY A 73 -14.02 -0.89 -16.19
CA GLY A 73 -13.05 -0.11 -15.41
C GLY A 73 -13.30 -0.14 -13.91
N CYS A 74 -12.43 0.54 -13.17
CA CYS A 74 -12.53 0.78 -11.73
C CYS A 74 -12.47 2.28 -11.41
N THR A 75 -12.84 2.66 -10.19
CA THR A 75 -12.49 3.97 -9.61
C THR A 75 -11.36 3.75 -8.61
N LEU A 76 -10.24 4.45 -8.81
CA LEU A 76 -9.09 4.44 -7.93
C LEU A 76 -8.97 5.80 -7.23
N ILE A 77 -9.05 5.80 -5.90
CA ILE A 77 -9.01 6.99 -5.05
C ILE A 77 -7.64 7.05 -4.38
N LEU A 78 -6.86 8.08 -4.72
CA LEU A 78 -5.59 8.41 -4.11
C LEU A 78 -5.85 9.26 -2.87
N ALA A 79 -5.80 8.66 -1.68
CA ALA A 79 -5.97 9.37 -0.41
C ALA A 79 -4.60 9.79 0.15
N CYS A 80 -4.23 11.05 -0.01
CA CYS A 80 -2.86 11.53 0.24
C CYS A 80 -2.83 12.90 0.90
N ARG A 81 -1.79 13.17 1.70
CA ARG A 81 -1.58 14.48 2.34
C ARG A 81 -1.17 15.56 1.34
N ASN A 82 -0.17 15.27 0.49
CA ASN A 82 0.38 16.24 -0.46
C ASN A 82 -0.37 16.18 -1.81
N ALA A 83 -1.19 17.20 -2.07
CA ALA A 83 -2.00 17.31 -3.28
C ALA A 83 -1.14 17.38 -4.56
N ILE A 84 -0.05 18.16 -4.57
CA ILE A 84 0.82 18.32 -5.73
C ILE A 84 1.39 16.95 -6.17
N LYS A 85 1.97 16.21 -5.22
CA LYS A 85 2.49 14.86 -5.45
C LYS A 85 1.39 13.91 -5.90
N ALA A 86 0.19 14.01 -5.33
CA ALA A 86 -0.97 13.19 -5.73
C ALA A 86 -1.45 13.48 -7.16
N HIS A 87 -1.49 14.75 -7.59
CA HIS A 87 -1.83 15.14 -8.95
C HIS A 87 -0.76 14.70 -9.96
N LYS A 88 0.53 14.73 -9.59
CA LYS A 88 1.61 14.16 -10.40
C LYS A 88 1.45 12.64 -10.56
N ALA A 89 1.21 11.92 -9.46
CA ALA A 89 0.94 10.48 -9.47
C ALA A 89 -0.29 10.14 -10.34
N ARG A 90 -1.39 10.87 -10.18
CA ARG A 90 -2.61 10.72 -11.00
C ARG A 90 -2.31 10.87 -12.48
N ARG A 91 -1.58 11.90 -12.89
CA ARG A 91 -1.18 12.11 -14.30
C ARG A 91 -0.40 10.90 -14.84
N SER A 92 0.60 10.41 -14.10
CA SER A 92 1.38 9.24 -14.50
C SER A 92 0.52 7.97 -14.62
N LEU A 93 -0.43 7.74 -13.72
CA LEU A 93 -1.35 6.59 -13.80
C LEU A 93 -2.32 6.71 -14.99
N VAL A 94 -2.84 7.91 -15.27
CA VAL A 94 -3.69 8.17 -16.44
C VAL A 94 -2.92 7.91 -17.74
N GLU A 95 -1.66 8.35 -17.82
CA GLU A 95 -0.78 8.08 -18.96
C GLU A 95 -0.56 6.57 -19.16
N MET A 96 -0.28 5.84 -18.08
CA MET A 96 -0.12 4.38 -18.11
C MET A 96 -1.39 3.68 -18.62
N VAL A 97 -2.57 4.06 -18.11
CA VAL A 97 -3.87 3.51 -18.55
C VAL A 97 -4.14 3.83 -20.02
N ASN A 98 -3.78 5.04 -20.48
CA ASN A 98 -3.88 5.41 -21.88
C ASN A 98 -2.97 4.55 -22.76
N LYS A 99 -1.74 4.25 -22.33
CA LYS A 99 -0.83 3.36 -23.06
C LYS A 99 -1.39 1.94 -23.14
N LEU A 100 -1.86 1.37 -22.03
CA LEU A 100 -2.51 0.05 -21.99
C LEU A 100 -3.73 -0.05 -22.93
N LYS A 101 -4.54 1.01 -22.99
CA LYS A 101 -5.73 1.07 -23.84
C LYS A 101 -5.41 0.96 -25.33
N HIS A 102 -4.27 1.50 -25.77
CA HIS A 102 -3.89 1.57 -27.19
C HIS A 102 -3.04 0.39 -27.67
N LEU A 103 -2.68 -0.54 -26.77
CA LEU A 103 -2.05 -1.79 -27.20
C LEU A 103 -2.98 -2.56 -28.15
N PRO A 104 -2.45 -3.16 -29.24
CA PRO A 104 -3.23 -3.99 -30.16
C PRO A 104 -3.99 -5.10 -29.41
N ASP A 105 -5.19 -5.46 -29.88
CA ASP A 105 -6.02 -6.45 -29.16
C ASP A 105 -5.37 -7.85 -29.20
N GLU A 106 -4.54 -8.11 -30.20
CA GLU A 106 -3.81 -9.37 -30.41
C GLU A 106 -2.64 -9.54 -29.43
N VAL A 107 -2.17 -8.43 -28.82
CA VAL A 107 -1.09 -8.44 -27.84
C VAL A 107 -1.65 -8.72 -26.45
N GLU A 108 -1.06 -9.68 -25.75
CA GLU A 108 -1.41 -9.98 -24.37
C GLU A 108 -1.19 -8.76 -23.46
N THR A 109 -1.99 -8.67 -22.41
CA THR A 109 -1.79 -7.65 -21.38
C THR A 109 -0.48 -7.95 -20.66
N PRO A 110 0.43 -6.95 -20.51
CA PRO A 110 1.65 -7.14 -19.75
C PRO A 110 1.36 -7.64 -18.33
N VAL A 111 2.17 -8.57 -17.82
CA VAL A 111 1.94 -9.22 -16.51
C VAL A 111 2.99 -8.88 -15.45
N CYS A 112 4.14 -8.31 -15.85
CA CYS A 112 5.23 -7.96 -14.93
C CYS A 112 5.88 -6.61 -15.28
N ALA A 113 6.77 -6.14 -14.40
CA ALA A 113 7.50 -4.88 -14.56
C ALA A 113 8.31 -4.83 -15.86
N GLU A 114 8.98 -5.93 -16.20
CA GLU A 114 9.84 -6.03 -17.37
C GLU A 114 9.04 -5.94 -18.67
N GLU A 115 7.83 -6.52 -18.71
CA GLU A 115 6.94 -6.41 -19.86
C GLU A 115 6.34 -5.00 -20.00
N LEU A 116 5.98 -4.35 -18.89
CA LEU A 116 5.52 -2.95 -18.92
C LEU A 116 6.55 -2.03 -19.56
N GLU A 117 7.84 -2.25 -19.26
CA GLU A 117 8.94 -1.50 -19.86
C GLU A 117 9.10 -1.86 -21.35
N ARG A 118 9.08 -3.16 -21.69
CA ARG A 118 9.16 -3.65 -23.09
C ARG A 118 8.07 -3.05 -23.98
N TYR A 119 6.86 -2.89 -23.46
CA TYR A 119 5.73 -2.30 -24.17
C TYR A 119 5.62 -0.78 -24.00
N ASN A 120 6.61 -0.14 -23.36
CA ASN A 120 6.65 1.29 -23.08
C ASN A 120 5.38 1.83 -22.36
N VAL A 121 4.73 0.97 -21.56
CA VAL A 121 3.49 1.27 -20.84
C VAL A 121 3.79 2.12 -19.61
N THR A 122 4.78 1.71 -18.83
CA THR A 122 5.36 2.50 -17.75
C THR A 122 6.81 2.06 -17.55
N LYS A 123 7.69 3.01 -17.24
CA LYS A 123 8.95 2.64 -16.62
C LYS A 123 8.65 2.32 -15.16
N PRO A 124 9.04 1.14 -14.63
CA PRO A 124 8.96 0.89 -13.20
C PRO A 124 9.68 2.02 -12.47
N VAL A 125 9.16 2.45 -11.31
CA VAL A 125 9.91 3.39 -10.48
C VAL A 125 11.19 2.68 -10.06
N SER A 126 12.29 3.01 -10.71
CA SER A 126 13.59 2.42 -10.40
C SER A 126 13.94 2.73 -8.95
N ALA A 127 14.50 1.74 -8.26
CA ALA A 127 15.03 1.89 -6.91
C ALA A 127 15.99 3.10 -6.83
N ARG A 128 16.84 3.30 -7.86
CA ARG A 128 17.79 4.42 -7.95
C ARG A 128 17.10 5.79 -8.00
N LYS A 129 16.03 5.94 -8.81
CA LYS A 129 15.24 7.18 -8.91
C LYS A 129 14.42 7.47 -7.65
N THR A 130 14.13 6.45 -6.85
CA THR A 130 13.39 6.62 -5.59
C THR A 130 14.28 7.19 -4.49
N VAL A 131 15.57 6.82 -4.49
CA VAL A 131 16.54 7.27 -3.47
C VAL A 131 17.22 8.59 -3.85
N GLN A 132 17.46 8.88 -5.14
CA GLN A 132 18.17 10.09 -5.61
C GLN A 132 17.35 11.39 -5.68
N LYS A 133 16.07 11.38 -5.29
CA LYS A 133 15.09 12.43 -5.63
C LYS A 133 15.22 13.76 -4.86
N ARG A 134 16.43 14.18 -4.44
CA ARG A 134 16.66 15.48 -3.78
C ARG A 134 17.84 16.29 -4.33
N GLU A 135 18.86 15.67 -4.94
CA GLU A 135 19.97 16.45 -5.54
C GLU A 135 19.52 17.29 -6.75
N GLU A 136 18.53 16.83 -7.53
CA GLU A 136 18.01 17.60 -8.67
C GLU A 136 17.15 18.80 -8.26
N GLU A 137 16.61 18.84 -7.03
CA GLU A 137 15.78 19.96 -6.55
C GLU A 137 16.64 21.06 -5.88
N ASP A 138 17.83 20.74 -5.34
CA ASP A 138 18.76 21.73 -4.77
C ASP A 138 19.68 22.40 -5.81
N VAL A 139 19.91 21.78 -6.98
CA VAL A 139 20.70 22.38 -8.08
C VAL A 139 19.85 23.27 -8.99
N ALA A 140 18.53 23.05 -9.05
CA ALA A 140 17.62 23.85 -9.88
C ALA A 140 17.27 25.23 -9.29
N GLY A 141 17.77 25.55 -8.09
CA GLY A 141 17.53 26.83 -7.40
C GLY A 141 18.53 27.96 -7.71
N LYS A 142 19.52 27.76 -8.61
CA LYS A 142 20.58 28.77 -8.83
C LYS A 142 20.90 29.22 -10.26
N ASP A 143 20.27 28.68 -11.29
CA ASP A 143 20.47 29.20 -12.66
C ASP A 143 19.14 29.46 -13.38
N ALA A 144 18.49 30.57 -13.04
CA ALA A 144 17.52 31.22 -13.92
C ALA A 144 18.27 32.07 -14.96
N GLY A 145 18.77 31.41 -16.00
CA GLY A 145 19.42 32.03 -17.15
C GLY A 145 18.73 31.62 -18.45
N SER A 146 17.98 32.55 -19.03
CA SER A 146 17.32 32.46 -20.33
C SER A 146 18.19 31.83 -21.43
N SER A 147 17.64 30.86 -22.17
CA SER A 147 17.80 30.83 -23.63
C SER A 147 16.68 30.05 -24.30
N SER A 148 15.89 30.78 -25.08
CA SER A 148 14.96 30.23 -26.06
C SER A 148 15.75 29.79 -27.29
N THR A 149 15.53 28.58 -27.77
CA THR A 149 15.66 28.28 -29.21
C THR A 149 14.57 27.30 -29.62
N ALA A 150 13.66 27.84 -30.42
CA ALA A 150 12.71 27.07 -31.22
C ALA A 150 13.46 26.16 -32.19
N LEU A 151 12.98 24.92 -32.36
CA LEU A 151 13.10 24.21 -33.63
C LEU A 151 11.77 23.53 -33.97
N LEU A 152 11.28 23.96 -35.12
CA LEU A 152 10.17 23.45 -35.90
C LEU A 152 10.57 22.13 -36.59
N ASP A 153 9.54 21.52 -37.18
CA ASP A 153 9.49 20.35 -38.07
C ASP A 153 9.46 18.95 -37.42
N SER A 154 8.55 18.05 -37.78
CA SER A 154 7.70 18.01 -38.98
C SER A 154 6.46 17.15 -38.73
N ALA A 155 5.31 17.64 -39.20
CA ALA A 155 4.08 16.89 -39.28
C ALA A 155 4.19 15.87 -40.43
N SER A 156 4.05 14.58 -40.12
CA SER A 156 3.71 13.57 -41.12
C SER A 156 2.27 13.10 -40.86
N THR A 157 1.41 13.54 -41.76
CA THR A 157 -0.02 13.21 -41.81
C THR A 157 -0.17 11.78 -42.29
N ALA A 158 -0.16 10.81 -41.38
CA ALA A 158 -0.60 9.46 -41.67
C ALA A 158 -2.12 9.38 -41.47
N THR A 159 -2.86 9.59 -42.55
CA THR A 159 -4.31 9.35 -42.65
C THR A 159 -4.61 7.87 -42.44
N GLN A 160 -4.66 7.42 -41.18
CA GLN A 160 -5.17 6.10 -40.85
C GLN A 160 -6.69 6.15 -40.76
N ARG A 161 -7.29 5.64 -41.84
CA ARG A 161 -8.70 5.36 -42.06
C ARG A 161 -9.35 4.72 -40.82
N ARG A 162 -10.08 5.56 -40.09
CA ARG A 162 -10.87 5.23 -38.90
C ARG A 162 -12.01 4.27 -39.28
N LYS A 163 -11.82 2.97 -39.09
CA LYS A 163 -12.93 1.99 -39.04
C LYS A 163 -13.41 1.85 -37.60
N THR A 164 -14.39 2.68 -37.23
CA THR A 164 -15.25 2.39 -36.09
C THR A 164 -16.20 1.26 -36.47
N SER A 165 -15.79 0.01 -36.31
CA SER A 165 -16.71 -1.13 -36.40
C SER A 165 -17.21 -1.47 -34.99
N SER A 166 -18.27 -0.79 -34.56
CA SER A 166 -19.20 -1.35 -33.58
C SER A 166 -20.03 -2.42 -34.28
N SER A 167 -19.43 -3.58 -34.56
CA SER A 167 -20.16 -4.75 -35.06
C SER A 167 -20.06 -5.85 -34.02
N SER A 168 -21.22 -6.42 -33.71
CA SER A 168 -21.34 -7.75 -33.11
C SER A 168 -20.69 -8.76 -34.07
N SER A 169 -19.36 -8.86 -34.02
CA SER A 169 -18.58 -9.75 -34.89
C SER A 169 -18.70 -11.16 -34.33
N LYS A 170 -19.44 -12.03 -35.02
CA LYS A 170 -19.42 -13.48 -34.75
C LYS A 170 -17.96 -13.95 -34.66
N PRO A 171 -17.60 -14.82 -33.70
CA PRO A 171 -16.22 -15.28 -33.56
C PRO A 171 -15.78 -15.94 -34.87
N ASN A 172 -14.64 -15.54 -35.40
CA ASN A 172 -14.07 -16.17 -36.58
C ASN A 172 -13.53 -17.55 -36.17
N LEU A 173 -14.35 -18.58 -36.32
CA LEU A 173 -14.04 -19.95 -35.89
C LEU A 173 -12.86 -20.57 -36.66
N SER A 174 -12.37 -19.94 -37.75
CA SER A 174 -11.19 -20.40 -38.48
C SER A 174 -9.85 -19.98 -37.85
N GLN A 175 -9.86 -19.07 -36.87
CA GLN A 175 -8.66 -18.71 -36.11
C GLN A 175 -8.41 -19.70 -34.97
N SER A 176 -7.14 -19.90 -34.61
CA SER A 176 -6.75 -20.72 -33.45
C SER A 176 -7.38 -20.20 -32.16
N LEU A 177 -7.69 -21.10 -31.21
CA LEU A 177 -8.25 -20.74 -29.91
C LEU A 177 -7.37 -19.72 -29.18
N VAL A 178 -6.05 -19.93 -29.19
CA VAL A 178 -5.06 -19.01 -28.58
C VAL A 178 -5.19 -17.58 -29.13
N SER A 179 -5.31 -17.42 -30.44
CA SER A 179 -5.44 -16.09 -31.07
C SER A 179 -6.76 -15.41 -30.73
N ARG A 180 -7.85 -16.20 -30.65
CA ARG A 180 -9.18 -15.70 -30.27
C ARG A 180 -9.22 -15.25 -28.81
N GLU A 181 -8.58 -16.00 -27.92
CA GLU A 181 -8.46 -15.67 -26.50
C GLU A 181 -7.61 -14.42 -26.27
N ALA A 182 -6.46 -14.31 -26.93
CA ALA A 182 -5.62 -13.11 -26.88
C ALA A 182 -6.42 -11.88 -27.30
N THR A 183 -7.13 -11.96 -28.43
CA THR A 183 -8.01 -10.89 -28.93
C THR A 183 -9.11 -10.54 -27.94
N ALA A 184 -9.74 -11.54 -27.31
CA ALA A 184 -10.78 -11.31 -26.30
C ALA A 184 -10.23 -10.61 -25.05
N ARG A 185 -9.03 -11.00 -24.59
CA ARG A 185 -8.31 -10.37 -23.48
C ARG A 185 -7.91 -8.92 -23.82
N GLY A 186 -7.42 -8.65 -25.02
CA GLY A 186 -7.14 -7.28 -25.50
C GLY A 186 -8.39 -6.39 -25.54
N LYS A 187 -9.51 -6.91 -26.04
CA LYS A 187 -10.81 -6.22 -26.00
C LYS A 187 -11.29 -5.96 -24.57
N TYR A 188 -11.06 -6.88 -23.63
CA TYR A 188 -11.34 -6.66 -22.22
C TYR A 188 -10.48 -5.51 -21.67
N ARG A 189 -9.14 -5.56 -21.85
CA ARG A 189 -8.20 -4.52 -21.42
C ARG A 189 -8.62 -3.14 -21.92
N ARG A 190 -8.95 -3.02 -23.21
CA ARG A 190 -9.39 -1.76 -23.84
C ARG A 190 -10.67 -1.20 -23.19
N ARG A 191 -11.66 -2.06 -22.93
CA ARG A 191 -12.92 -1.67 -22.26
C ARG A 191 -12.69 -1.27 -20.81
N PHE A 192 -11.88 -2.04 -20.07
CA PHE A 192 -11.45 -1.70 -18.71
C PHE A 192 -10.83 -0.30 -18.69
N CYS A 193 -9.79 -0.06 -19.50
CA CYS A 193 -9.06 1.20 -19.51
C CYS A 193 -9.95 2.40 -19.87
N ARG A 194 -10.94 2.22 -20.77
CA ARG A 194 -11.91 3.28 -21.10
C ARG A 194 -12.77 3.70 -19.91
N GLY A 195 -13.01 2.77 -18.98
CA GLY A 195 -13.86 3.00 -17.82
C GLY A 195 -13.14 3.43 -16.54
N VAL A 196 -11.80 3.35 -16.52
CA VAL A 196 -10.99 3.71 -15.34
C VAL A 196 -11.17 5.18 -14.98
N ARG A 197 -11.36 5.45 -13.69
CA ARG A 197 -11.36 6.80 -13.09
C ARG A 197 -10.31 6.85 -12.00
N ILE A 198 -9.53 7.93 -11.99
CA ILE A 198 -8.50 8.15 -10.96
C ILE A 198 -8.79 9.49 -10.30
N GLU A 199 -9.06 9.44 -9.01
CA GLU A 199 -9.51 10.54 -8.16
C GLU A 199 -8.51 10.81 -7.04
N PHE A 200 -8.56 12.01 -6.48
CA PHE A 200 -7.77 12.41 -5.32
C PHE A 200 -8.71 12.87 -4.20
N VAL A 201 -8.37 12.49 -2.97
CA VAL A 201 -8.99 13.01 -1.75
C VAL A 201 -7.87 13.37 -0.77
N PRO A 202 -7.86 14.59 -0.20
CA PRO A 202 -6.90 14.95 0.84
C PRO A 202 -7.05 14.05 2.07
N LEU A 203 -5.94 13.53 2.58
CA LEU A 203 -5.92 12.73 3.81
C LEU A 203 -4.58 12.91 4.53
N ASP A 204 -4.64 13.45 5.74
CA ASP A 204 -3.55 13.41 6.71
C ASP A 204 -3.94 12.50 7.88
N LEU A 205 -3.24 11.37 8.01
CA LEU A 205 -3.47 10.41 9.10
C LEU A 205 -2.94 10.91 10.46
N GLY A 206 -2.17 12.00 10.48
CA GLY A 206 -1.80 12.70 11.71
C GLY A 206 -2.89 13.64 12.25
N SER A 207 -4.03 13.74 11.56
CA SER A 207 -5.17 14.58 11.93
C SER A 207 -6.50 13.83 11.80
N PHE A 208 -7.16 13.53 12.91
CA PHE A 208 -8.48 12.89 12.97
C PHE A 208 -9.57 13.75 12.31
N ALA A 209 -9.42 15.08 12.32
CA ALA A 209 -10.31 15.96 11.55
C ALA A 209 -10.15 15.74 10.03
N SER A 210 -8.91 15.60 9.55
CA SER A 210 -8.63 15.26 8.16
C SER A 210 -9.19 13.88 7.79
N VAL A 211 -9.08 12.89 8.67
CA VAL A 211 -9.67 11.55 8.50
C VAL A 211 -11.19 11.62 8.33
N LEU A 212 -11.89 12.39 9.17
CA LEU A 212 -13.35 12.57 9.06
C LEU A 212 -13.73 13.25 7.75
N ASN A 213 -13.05 14.34 7.39
CA ASN A 213 -13.32 15.07 6.15
C ASN A 213 -13.11 14.18 4.92
N CYS A 214 -11.99 13.44 4.88
CA CYS A 214 -11.75 12.44 3.85
C CYS A 214 -12.89 11.42 3.78
N SER A 215 -13.30 10.86 4.92
CA SER A 215 -14.38 9.86 4.95
C SER A 215 -15.73 10.43 4.48
N ALA A 216 -16.05 11.67 4.83
CA ALA A 216 -17.26 12.37 4.41
C ALA A 216 -17.24 12.63 2.90
N GLN A 217 -16.12 13.09 2.34
CA GLN A 217 -15.97 13.28 0.90
C GLN A 217 -16.12 11.97 0.13
N VAL A 218 -15.53 10.87 0.62
CA VAL A 218 -15.64 9.56 -0.03
C VAL A 218 -17.09 9.06 0.00
N LYS A 219 -17.78 9.16 1.15
CA LYS A 219 -19.20 8.82 1.29
C LYS A 219 -20.13 9.65 0.40
N ALA A 220 -19.82 10.93 0.23
CA ALA A 220 -20.61 11.82 -0.62
C ALA A 220 -20.44 11.49 -2.12
N ARG A 221 -19.25 11.07 -2.54
CA ARG A 221 -18.92 10.79 -3.95
C ARG A 221 -19.26 9.36 -4.38
N HIS A 222 -19.23 8.39 -3.46
CA HIS A 222 -19.31 6.97 -3.78
C HIS A 222 -20.32 6.23 -2.89
N GLY A 223 -21.19 5.43 -3.52
CA GLY A 223 -22.20 4.62 -2.81
C GLY A 223 -21.64 3.35 -2.16
N HIS A 224 -20.43 2.93 -2.52
CA HIS A 224 -19.76 1.75 -1.96
C HIS A 224 -18.24 1.84 -2.11
N LEU A 225 -17.53 1.01 -1.35
CA LEU A 225 -16.12 0.69 -1.54
C LEU A 225 -15.97 -0.81 -1.71
N THR A 226 -15.06 -1.23 -2.58
CA THR A 226 -14.66 -2.65 -2.67
C THR A 226 -13.35 -2.91 -1.96
N HIS A 227 -12.45 -1.92 -1.92
CA HIS A 227 -11.13 -2.08 -1.30
C HIS A 227 -10.74 -0.83 -0.52
N LEU A 228 -10.22 -1.05 0.68
CA LEU A 228 -9.54 -0.05 1.50
C LEU A 228 -8.13 -0.55 1.79
N ILE A 229 -7.12 0.06 1.19
CA ILE A 229 -5.72 -0.32 1.31
C ILE A 229 -5.00 0.70 2.19
N LEU A 230 -4.63 0.26 3.39
CA LEU A 230 -4.00 1.06 4.44
C LEU A 230 -2.49 0.92 4.30
N ASN A 231 -1.91 1.72 3.41
CA ASN A 231 -0.49 1.68 3.04
C ASN A 231 0.31 2.86 3.64
N ALA A 232 -0.31 4.03 3.82
CA ALA A 232 0.35 5.19 4.40
C ALA A 232 0.95 4.86 5.78
N GLY A 233 2.14 5.38 6.01
CA GLY A 233 2.88 5.22 7.25
C GLY A 233 4.21 5.97 7.14
N GLY A 234 4.87 6.16 8.27
CA GLY A 234 6.12 6.90 8.35
C GLY A 234 6.89 6.53 9.61
N ALA A 235 8.06 7.13 9.77
CA ALA A 235 8.91 6.95 10.94
C ALA A 235 9.57 8.29 11.29
N ALA A 236 9.85 8.50 12.56
CA ALA A 236 10.61 9.64 13.04
C ALA A 236 12.12 9.29 13.08
N PHE A 237 12.67 8.94 11.93
CA PHE A 237 14.11 8.62 11.81
C PHE A 237 14.95 9.89 12.04
N THR A 238 16.06 9.75 12.74
CA THR A 238 17.02 10.83 13.01
C THR A 238 18.40 10.56 12.41
N GLY A 239 18.67 9.34 11.97
CA GLY A 239 19.93 8.98 11.33
C GLY A 239 20.21 7.49 11.31
N LEU A 240 21.45 7.15 10.95
CA LEU A 240 22.00 5.81 10.98
C LEU A 240 23.20 5.75 11.94
N ASP A 241 23.22 4.77 12.83
CA ASP A 241 24.42 4.42 13.59
C ASP A 241 25.41 3.70 12.67
N TRP A 242 26.33 4.45 12.08
CA TRP A 242 27.27 3.94 11.08
C TRP A 242 28.26 2.91 11.63
N ILE A 243 28.61 2.99 12.92
CA ILE A 243 29.51 2.01 13.55
C ILE A 243 28.78 0.67 13.65
N LYS A 244 27.56 0.69 14.20
CA LYS A 244 26.71 -0.51 14.29
C LYS A 244 26.32 -1.05 12.93
N ALA A 245 26.06 -0.17 11.95
CA ALA A 245 25.76 -0.57 10.58
C ALA A 245 26.95 -1.33 9.97
N THR A 246 28.16 -0.76 10.07
CA THR A 246 29.38 -1.39 9.54
C THR A 246 29.65 -2.72 10.23
N TRP A 247 29.55 -2.76 11.56
CA TRP A 247 29.71 -4.00 12.33
C TRP A 247 28.72 -5.08 11.90
N MET A 248 27.41 -4.77 11.84
CA MET A 248 26.39 -5.73 11.43
C MET A 248 26.56 -6.19 9.98
N ILE A 249 26.95 -5.31 9.06
CA ILE A 249 27.23 -5.67 7.67
C ILE A 249 28.37 -6.71 7.60
N MET A 250 29.40 -6.56 8.43
CA MET A 250 30.55 -7.47 8.47
C MET A 250 30.25 -8.79 9.21
N THR A 251 29.50 -8.76 10.30
CA THR A 251 29.29 -9.93 11.17
C THR A 251 28.00 -10.70 10.88
N SER A 252 26.98 -10.04 10.30
CA SER A 252 25.63 -10.60 10.13
C SER A 252 24.91 -9.95 8.94
N PHE A 253 25.55 -9.99 7.76
CA PHE A 253 25.10 -9.30 6.54
C PHE A 253 23.60 -9.43 6.26
N LYS A 254 23.06 -10.66 6.24
CA LYS A 254 21.63 -10.91 5.95
C LYS A 254 20.71 -10.22 6.96
N ALA A 255 21.04 -10.27 8.25
CA ALA A 255 20.27 -9.59 9.29
C ALA A 255 20.41 -8.07 9.15
N ALA A 256 21.61 -7.56 8.87
CA ALA A 256 21.88 -6.12 8.72
C ALA A 256 21.01 -5.44 7.66
N VAL A 257 20.69 -6.13 6.56
CA VAL A 257 19.92 -5.56 5.45
C VAL A 257 18.45 -5.98 5.43
N THR A 258 18.08 -7.00 6.21
CA THR A 258 16.66 -7.42 6.37
C THR A 258 16.00 -6.75 7.58
N TYR A 259 16.73 -6.65 8.69
CA TYR A 259 16.27 -6.16 10.00
C TYR A 259 17.29 -5.16 10.59
N PRO A 260 17.48 -3.99 9.96
CA PRO A 260 18.54 -3.06 10.32
C PRO A 260 18.37 -2.48 11.74
N ARG A 261 19.19 -2.92 12.71
CA ARG A 261 19.15 -2.44 14.11
C ARG A 261 19.90 -1.13 14.34
N TYR A 262 20.43 -0.53 13.29
CA TYR A 262 21.22 0.70 13.29
C TYR A 262 20.42 1.94 12.82
N LYS A 263 19.10 1.80 12.63
CA LYS A 263 18.21 2.95 12.41
C LYS A 263 18.01 3.70 13.73
N MET A 264 18.39 4.97 13.76
CA MET A 264 18.13 5.86 14.89
C MET A 264 16.76 6.52 14.71
N GLN A 265 15.98 6.54 15.79
CA GLN A 265 14.61 7.04 15.83
C GLN A 265 14.43 7.94 17.04
N ARG A 266 13.61 8.99 16.91
CA ARG A 266 13.10 9.74 18.07
C ARG A 266 11.69 9.25 18.45
N SER A 267 11.34 9.42 19.72
CA SER A 267 10.01 9.16 20.30
C SER A 267 9.49 10.43 20.96
N GLY A 268 8.20 10.45 21.30
CA GLY A 268 7.60 11.57 22.03
C GLY A 268 6.97 12.64 21.14
N ASP A 269 7.05 12.50 19.82
CA ASP A 269 6.37 13.42 18.89
C ASP A 269 4.84 13.35 19.11
N ILE A 270 4.20 14.49 19.35
CA ILE A 270 2.75 14.63 19.56
C ILE A 270 2.14 15.31 18.32
N SER A 271 1.00 14.81 17.84
CA SER A 271 0.25 15.41 16.75
C SER A 271 -0.63 16.58 17.21
N GLN A 272 -1.24 17.29 16.26
CA GLN A 272 -2.22 18.36 16.56
C GLN A 272 -3.44 17.86 17.35
N ASP A 273 -3.69 16.56 17.35
CA ASP A 273 -4.78 15.92 18.10
C ASP A 273 -4.38 15.55 19.54
N GLY A 274 -3.17 15.91 19.99
CA GLY A 274 -2.70 15.57 21.34
C GLY A 274 -2.45 14.07 21.53
N VAL A 275 -2.12 13.35 20.46
CA VAL A 275 -1.78 11.91 20.48
C VAL A 275 -0.40 11.68 19.87
N GLY A 276 0.20 10.52 20.15
CA GLY A 276 1.49 10.18 19.54
C GLY A 276 1.46 10.22 18.01
N TRP A 277 2.33 11.04 17.40
CA TRP A 277 2.31 11.31 15.97
C TRP A 277 2.64 10.07 15.13
N VAL A 278 3.71 9.34 15.48
CA VAL A 278 4.12 8.11 14.77
C VAL A 278 3.02 7.05 14.85
N TRP A 279 2.35 6.94 16.00
CA TRP A 279 1.20 6.07 16.18
C TRP A 279 0.03 6.48 15.30
N SER A 280 -0.34 7.77 15.29
CA SER A 280 -1.45 8.29 14.50
C SER A 280 -1.26 8.02 13.01
N ILE A 281 -0.09 8.34 12.45
CA ILE A 281 0.15 8.24 11.00
C ILE A 281 0.26 6.79 10.49
N ASN A 282 0.61 5.83 11.36
CA ASN A 282 0.78 4.43 10.96
C ASN A 282 -0.47 3.59 11.23
N VAL A 283 -1.11 3.74 12.38
CA VAL A 283 -2.19 2.84 12.81
C VAL A 283 -3.44 3.57 13.32
N GLY A 284 -3.31 4.60 14.16
CA GLY A 284 -4.45 5.28 14.78
C GLY A 284 -5.41 5.93 13.77
N GLY A 285 -4.87 6.75 12.86
CA GLY A 285 -5.67 7.38 11.81
C GLY A 285 -6.24 6.36 10.81
N SER A 286 -5.49 5.31 10.50
CA SER A 286 -5.93 4.21 9.62
C SER A 286 -7.07 3.41 10.23
N TRP A 287 -7.03 3.16 11.54
CA TRP A 287 -8.10 2.51 12.30
C TRP A 287 -9.38 3.34 12.23
N MET A 288 -9.27 4.63 12.56
CA MET A 288 -10.41 5.56 12.51
C MET A 288 -11.00 5.66 11.09
N LEU A 289 -10.15 5.79 10.06
CA LEU A 289 -10.59 5.82 8.66
C LEU A 289 -11.37 4.56 8.29
N THR A 290 -10.88 3.40 8.72
CA THR A 290 -11.53 2.11 8.48
C THR A 290 -12.90 2.07 9.10
N GLN A 291 -13.01 2.39 10.38
CA GLN A 291 -14.28 2.45 11.11
C GLN A 291 -15.29 3.37 10.42
N GLN A 292 -14.85 4.55 9.96
CA GLN A 292 -15.70 5.47 9.23
C GLN A 292 -16.20 4.94 7.88
N LEU A 293 -15.40 4.12 7.20
CA LEU A 293 -15.69 3.63 5.85
C LEU A 293 -16.32 2.23 5.79
N LEU A 294 -16.45 1.53 6.92
CA LEU A 294 -17.14 0.23 7.01
C LEU A 294 -18.54 0.22 6.33
N PRO A 295 -19.41 1.24 6.49
CA PRO A 295 -20.70 1.25 5.82
C PRO A 295 -20.59 1.14 4.28
N LEU A 296 -19.60 1.79 3.66
CA LEU A 296 -19.40 1.71 2.21
C LEU A 296 -18.86 0.35 1.77
N LEU A 297 -18.00 -0.28 2.58
CA LEU A 297 -17.48 -1.62 2.32
C LEU A 297 -18.59 -2.69 2.39
N ARG A 298 -19.53 -2.54 3.34
CA ARG A 298 -20.71 -3.41 3.47
C ARG A 298 -21.69 -3.24 2.29
N ALA A 299 -21.78 -2.03 1.73
CA ALA A 299 -22.64 -1.71 0.58
C ALA A 299 -22.12 -2.22 -0.78
N GLY A 300 -20.98 -2.92 -0.83
CA GLY A 300 -20.38 -3.42 -2.06
C GLY A 300 -21.34 -4.29 -2.90
N PRO A 301 -21.48 -4.03 -4.22
CA PRO A 301 -22.43 -4.72 -5.10
C PRO A 301 -21.95 -6.10 -5.60
N TYR A 302 -20.78 -6.55 -5.17
CA TYR A 302 -20.20 -7.85 -5.53
C TYR A 302 -20.70 -8.93 -4.57
N GLU A 303 -20.81 -10.17 -5.03
CA GLU A 303 -21.07 -11.30 -4.11
C GLU A 303 -19.93 -11.47 -3.10
N GLU A 304 -18.70 -11.27 -3.56
CA GLU A 304 -17.50 -11.25 -2.74
C GLU A 304 -17.50 -10.07 -1.74
N ARG A 305 -16.96 -10.34 -0.55
CA ARG A 305 -16.84 -9.34 0.52
C ARG A 305 -15.87 -8.23 0.10
N GLY A 306 -16.18 -6.98 0.46
CA GLY A 306 -15.22 -5.88 0.37
C GLY A 306 -13.95 -6.21 1.17
N ARG A 307 -12.80 -5.61 0.83
CA ARG A 307 -11.50 -5.96 1.40
C ARG A 307 -10.84 -4.78 2.10
N VAL A 308 -10.47 -4.97 3.37
CA VAL A 308 -9.58 -4.07 4.11
C VAL A 308 -8.19 -4.71 4.12
N VAL A 309 -7.18 -4.02 3.62
CA VAL A 309 -5.81 -4.54 3.50
C VAL A 309 -4.86 -3.67 4.30
N TRP A 310 -4.34 -4.21 5.39
CA TRP A 310 -3.32 -3.58 6.23
C TRP A 310 -1.92 -3.82 5.67
N THR A 311 -1.09 -2.76 5.64
CA THR A 311 0.32 -2.86 5.24
C THR A 311 1.21 -2.85 6.48
N GLY A 312 1.60 -4.05 6.91
CA GLY A 312 2.57 -4.29 7.98
C GLY A 312 4.02 -4.17 7.49
N SER A 313 4.92 -4.87 8.19
CA SER A 313 6.36 -4.89 7.87
C SER A 313 6.95 -6.27 8.19
N VAL A 314 8.07 -6.61 7.54
CA VAL A 314 8.91 -7.73 7.99
C VAL A 314 9.52 -7.46 9.38
N GLU A 315 9.59 -6.20 9.79
CA GLU A 315 10.08 -5.74 11.09
C GLU A 315 8.98 -5.55 12.15
N ALA A 316 7.74 -5.96 11.84
CA ALA A 316 6.66 -5.98 12.82
C ALA A 316 6.96 -7.11 13.83
N PHE A 317 7.59 -6.78 14.95
CA PHE A 317 7.96 -7.73 16.00
C PHE A 317 7.38 -7.36 17.36
N ARG A 318 6.94 -8.37 18.13
CA ARG A 318 6.25 -8.19 19.42
C ARG A 318 7.14 -7.54 20.47
N ARG A 319 8.43 -7.84 20.45
CA ARG A 319 9.41 -7.29 21.42
C ARG A 319 9.54 -5.77 21.39
N TYR A 320 9.11 -5.12 20.30
CA TYR A 320 9.17 -3.66 20.19
C TYR A 320 7.88 -2.96 20.63
N PHE A 321 6.85 -3.72 20.98
CA PHE A 321 5.56 -3.20 21.39
C PHE A 321 5.31 -3.39 22.89
N SER A 322 4.78 -2.34 23.50
CA SER A 322 4.24 -2.32 24.85
C SER A 322 2.87 -1.65 24.79
N LEU A 323 1.89 -2.22 25.48
CA LEU A 323 0.54 -1.67 25.53
C LEU A 323 0.52 -0.35 26.33
N GLU A 324 1.40 -0.24 27.33
CA GLU A 324 1.59 0.94 28.18
C GLU A 324 2.11 2.15 27.40
N ASP A 325 2.84 1.92 26.30
CA ASP A 325 3.35 2.95 25.39
C ASP A 325 2.87 2.76 23.95
N MET A 326 1.59 2.42 23.78
CA MET A 326 0.98 2.21 22.46
C MET A 326 1.18 3.42 21.52
N GLN A 327 1.19 4.64 22.06
CA GLN A 327 1.34 5.87 21.29
C GLN A 327 2.80 6.25 20.98
N CYS A 328 3.79 5.50 21.45
CA CYS A 328 5.23 5.76 21.25
C CYS A 328 5.70 7.11 21.83
N LEU A 329 5.26 7.44 23.03
CA LEU A 329 5.55 8.68 23.74
C LEU A 329 6.72 8.56 24.71
N ARG A 330 7.13 7.34 25.10
CA ARG A 330 8.26 7.16 26.01
C ARG A 330 9.57 7.59 25.38
N THR A 331 10.33 8.38 26.14
CA THR A 331 11.66 8.89 25.77
C THR A 331 12.77 8.32 26.65
N ASP A 332 12.45 7.47 27.62
CA ASP A 332 13.39 6.90 28.59
C ASP A 332 14.21 5.69 28.05
N LYS A 333 13.94 5.25 26.82
CA LYS A 333 14.60 4.10 26.17
C LYS A 333 14.86 4.39 24.69
N GLU A 334 15.73 3.59 24.07
CA GLU A 334 15.94 3.63 22.62
C GLU A 334 14.61 3.44 21.87
N SER A 335 14.29 4.38 20.97
CA SER A 335 13.04 4.35 20.22
C SER A 335 13.01 3.20 19.20
N LYS A 336 11.90 2.46 19.20
CA LYS A 336 11.49 1.50 18.17
C LYS A 336 10.06 1.77 17.71
N ALA A 337 9.72 3.06 17.58
CA ALA A 337 8.37 3.52 17.30
C ALA A 337 7.83 3.00 15.95
N TYR A 338 8.67 2.94 14.91
CA TYR A 338 8.30 2.35 13.63
C TYR A 338 7.96 0.86 13.77
N GLU A 339 8.85 0.07 14.36
CA GLU A 339 8.65 -1.38 14.52
C GLU A 339 7.44 -1.69 15.41
N SER A 340 7.28 -0.94 16.50
CA SER A 340 6.12 -1.01 17.41
C SER A 340 4.81 -0.76 16.65
N THR A 341 4.72 0.35 15.92
CA THR A 341 3.49 0.71 15.18
C THR A 341 3.22 -0.22 14.00
N LYS A 342 4.26 -0.81 13.39
CA LYS A 342 4.07 -1.86 12.37
C LYS A 342 3.55 -3.16 12.96
N TYR A 343 3.93 -3.53 14.19
CA TYR A 343 3.22 -4.61 14.88
C TYR A 343 1.78 -4.24 15.22
N GLN A 344 1.52 -3.00 15.61
CA GLN A 344 0.15 -2.56 15.86
C GLN A 344 -0.75 -2.65 14.62
N CYS A 345 -0.22 -2.51 13.40
CA CYS A 345 -0.99 -2.82 12.17
C CYS A 345 -1.44 -4.29 12.13
N ASP A 346 -0.58 -5.21 12.56
CA ASP A 346 -0.90 -6.65 12.63
C ASP A 346 -1.99 -6.87 13.71
N LEU A 347 -1.86 -6.25 14.89
CA LEU A 347 -2.90 -6.28 15.94
C LEU A 347 -4.23 -5.68 15.47
N ALA A 348 -4.20 -4.57 14.72
CA ALA A 348 -5.37 -3.92 14.16
C ALA A 348 -6.11 -4.84 13.18
N ALA A 349 -5.39 -5.55 12.33
CA ALA A 349 -5.99 -6.53 11.42
C ALA A 349 -6.67 -7.67 12.21
N VAL A 350 -6.05 -8.17 13.28
CA VAL A 350 -6.62 -9.22 14.15
C VAL A 350 -7.90 -8.70 14.82
N ALA A 351 -7.81 -7.53 15.46
CA ALA A 351 -8.92 -6.93 16.21
C ALA A 351 -10.13 -6.63 15.32
N LEU A 352 -9.90 -6.00 14.16
CA LEU A 352 -10.97 -5.68 13.22
C LEU A 352 -11.66 -6.95 12.72
N ARG A 353 -10.90 -8.02 12.45
CA ARG A 353 -11.49 -9.30 12.01
C ARG A 353 -12.41 -9.88 13.09
N GLU A 354 -12.01 -9.83 14.36
CA GLU A 354 -12.84 -10.32 15.47
C GLU A 354 -14.09 -9.46 15.68
N GLU A 355 -13.95 -8.14 15.62
CA GLU A 355 -15.06 -7.19 15.71
C GLU A 355 -16.10 -7.45 14.62
N LEU A 356 -15.68 -7.53 13.36
CA LEU A 356 -16.57 -7.81 12.24
C LEU A 356 -17.20 -9.20 12.32
N ALA A 357 -16.50 -10.22 12.83
CA ALA A 357 -17.06 -11.55 13.01
C ALA A 357 -18.20 -11.57 14.04
N GLN A 358 -18.15 -10.72 15.06
CA GLN A 358 -19.17 -10.63 16.12
C GLN A 358 -20.44 -9.89 15.67
N GLU A 359 -20.32 -8.92 14.76
CA GLU A 359 -21.45 -8.12 14.28
C GLU A 359 -22.39 -8.87 13.33
N GLY A 360 -21.96 -9.99 12.75
CA GLY A 360 -22.74 -10.75 11.75
C GLY A 360 -22.99 -9.99 10.44
N GLY A 361 -23.75 -10.59 9.52
CA GLY A 361 -24.10 -9.99 8.22
C GLY A 361 -22.95 -9.97 7.19
N LYS A 362 -23.14 -9.20 6.11
CA LYS A 362 -22.16 -9.08 5.02
C LYS A 362 -21.02 -8.12 5.43
N GLN A 363 -19.99 -8.68 6.04
CA GLN A 363 -18.84 -7.92 6.53
C GLN A 363 -17.67 -7.96 5.55
N PRO A 364 -16.85 -6.90 5.47
CA PRO A 364 -15.63 -6.95 4.67
C PRO A 364 -14.65 -7.99 5.24
N ALA A 365 -13.85 -8.58 4.36
CA ALA A 365 -12.70 -9.40 4.74
C ALA A 365 -11.49 -8.51 5.07
N VAL A 366 -10.71 -8.93 6.06
CA VAL A 366 -9.52 -8.20 6.53
C VAL A 366 -8.28 -9.02 6.21
N TYR A 367 -7.32 -8.42 5.53
CA TYR A 367 -6.06 -9.05 5.14
C TYR A 367 -4.87 -8.24 5.63
N LEU A 368 -3.76 -8.92 5.91
CA LEU A 368 -2.50 -8.30 6.29
C LEU A 368 -1.43 -8.61 5.26
N THR A 369 -0.70 -7.60 4.84
CA THR A 369 0.36 -7.71 3.83
C THR A 369 1.66 -7.09 4.32
N HIS A 370 2.80 -7.51 3.77
CA HIS A 370 4.05 -6.76 3.88
C HIS A 370 4.78 -6.69 2.53
N PRO A 371 5.46 -5.57 2.22
CA PRO A 371 6.14 -5.40 0.93
C PRO A 371 7.51 -6.07 0.83
N GLY A 372 7.99 -6.68 1.93
CA GLY A 372 9.39 -7.08 2.02
C GLY A 372 10.29 -5.86 2.17
N VAL A 373 11.56 -5.98 1.78
CA VAL A 373 12.53 -4.89 1.73
C VAL A 373 12.45 -4.23 0.36
N VAL A 374 12.00 -2.98 0.34
CA VAL A 374 11.83 -2.15 -0.85
C VAL A 374 12.62 -0.86 -0.66
N ALA A 375 13.38 -0.46 -1.68
CA ALA A 375 14.05 0.82 -1.71
C ALA A 375 13.00 1.93 -1.89
N THR A 376 12.68 2.63 -0.81
CA THR A 376 11.79 3.80 -0.79
C THR A 376 12.53 5.04 -0.30
N SER A 377 11.90 6.20 -0.41
CA SER A 377 12.49 7.47 0.05
C SER A 377 12.56 7.59 1.57
N ILE A 378 12.10 6.61 2.35
CA ILE A 378 11.97 6.71 3.81
C ILE A 378 13.32 6.91 4.54
N MET A 379 14.42 6.46 3.94
CA MET A 379 15.80 6.63 4.45
C MET A 379 16.66 7.54 3.56
N ALA A 380 16.07 8.16 2.52
CA ALA A 380 16.85 8.91 1.54
C ALA A 380 17.58 10.11 2.16
N ASP A 381 16.98 10.76 3.16
CA ASP A 381 17.58 11.91 3.85
C ASP A 381 18.85 11.57 4.65
N PHE A 382 19.10 10.28 4.93
CA PHE A 382 20.26 9.82 5.69
C PHE A 382 21.31 9.12 4.83
N LEU A 383 21.12 9.12 3.51
CA LEU A 383 21.99 8.45 2.54
C LEU A 383 22.43 9.44 1.47
N ASN A 384 23.74 9.63 1.33
CA ASN A 384 24.31 10.28 0.14
C ASN A 384 24.27 9.31 -1.07
N VAL A 385 24.57 9.80 -2.28
CA VAL A 385 24.54 8.96 -3.50
C VAL A 385 25.39 7.70 -3.38
N VAL A 386 26.56 7.78 -2.73
CA VAL A 386 27.46 6.63 -2.55
C VAL A 386 26.82 5.58 -1.65
N THR A 387 26.35 5.96 -0.47
CA THR A 387 25.73 5.07 0.52
C THR A 387 24.37 4.56 0.07
N ALA A 388 23.59 5.37 -0.64
CA ALA A 388 22.37 4.96 -1.34
C ALA A 388 22.66 3.87 -2.38
N THR A 389 23.70 4.07 -3.19
CA THR A 389 24.12 3.09 -4.21
C THR A 389 24.64 1.83 -3.54
N ALA A 390 25.45 1.94 -2.49
CA ALA A 390 25.96 0.81 -1.72
C ALA A 390 24.81 0.01 -1.07
N MET A 391 23.82 0.67 -0.48
CA MET A 391 22.62 0.03 0.06
C MET A 391 21.89 -0.79 -1.00
N LEU A 392 21.70 -0.23 -2.21
CA LEU A 392 21.08 -0.97 -3.31
C LEU A 392 21.89 -2.21 -3.71
N TRP A 393 23.23 -2.09 -3.79
CA TRP A 393 24.11 -3.24 -4.03
C TRP A 393 23.98 -4.29 -2.92
N CYS A 394 23.93 -3.88 -1.66
CA CYS A 394 23.72 -4.77 -0.53
C CYS A 394 22.37 -5.49 -0.62
N PHE A 395 21.30 -4.81 -1.01
CA PHE A 395 19.99 -5.44 -1.21
C PHE A 395 20.00 -6.48 -2.35
N TYR A 396 20.61 -6.15 -3.48
CA TYR A 396 20.75 -7.09 -4.59
C TYR A 396 21.64 -8.28 -4.23
N LEU A 397 22.75 -8.04 -3.52
CA LEU A 397 23.63 -9.10 -3.01
C LEU A 397 22.89 -10.01 -2.03
N ALA A 398 22.12 -9.46 -1.09
CA ALA A 398 21.33 -10.24 -0.15
C ALA A 398 20.29 -11.11 -0.87
N ARG A 399 19.66 -10.61 -1.93
CA ARG A 399 18.79 -11.40 -2.79
C ARG A 399 19.56 -12.54 -3.46
N MET A 400 20.73 -12.29 -4.04
CA MET A 400 21.58 -13.32 -4.65
C MET A 400 22.04 -14.38 -3.63
N LEU A 401 22.25 -13.99 -2.38
CA LEU A 401 22.57 -14.89 -1.25
C LEU A 401 21.32 -15.57 -0.66
N GLY A 402 20.20 -15.59 -1.39
CA GLY A 402 18.99 -16.35 -1.02
C GLY A 402 18.04 -15.64 -0.07
N SER A 403 18.18 -14.33 0.17
CA SER A 403 17.17 -13.57 0.91
C SER A 403 15.93 -13.34 0.04
N THR A 404 14.80 -13.93 0.45
CA THR A 404 13.54 -13.81 -0.29
C THR A 404 12.82 -12.49 -0.03
N HIS A 405 13.14 -11.78 1.05
CA HIS A 405 12.46 -10.52 1.41
C HIS A 405 12.84 -9.34 0.50
N HIS A 406 13.97 -9.41 -0.21
CA HIS A 406 14.51 -8.27 -0.96
C HIS A 406 13.86 -8.12 -2.33
N CYS A 407 12.66 -7.53 -2.33
CA CYS A 407 11.97 -7.13 -3.55
C CYS A 407 12.71 -6.00 -4.28
N VAL A 408 13.31 -5.08 -3.51
CA VAL A 408 14.07 -3.88 -3.92
C VAL A 408 13.20 -2.85 -4.65
N GLU A 409 12.46 -3.25 -5.67
CA GLU A 409 11.60 -2.40 -6.47
C GLU A 409 10.19 -2.29 -5.85
N PRO A 410 9.62 -1.08 -5.74
CA PRO A 410 8.26 -0.89 -5.22
C PRO A 410 7.18 -1.68 -5.95
N TYR A 411 7.32 -1.87 -7.28
CA TYR A 411 6.36 -2.65 -8.07
C TYR A 411 6.32 -4.12 -7.66
N LYS A 412 7.49 -4.73 -7.40
CA LYS A 412 7.62 -6.10 -6.89
C LYS A 412 7.09 -6.20 -5.46
N GLY A 413 7.39 -5.20 -4.64
CA GLY A 413 6.85 -5.07 -3.27
C GLY A 413 5.32 -4.98 -3.20
N ALA A 414 4.64 -4.58 -4.27
CA ALA A 414 3.17 -4.46 -4.30
C ALA A 414 2.43 -5.79 -4.59
N ILE A 415 3.13 -6.89 -4.87
CA ILE A 415 2.47 -8.16 -5.25
C ILE A 415 1.56 -8.72 -4.16
N SER A 416 1.96 -8.65 -2.89
CA SER A 416 1.14 -9.16 -1.77
C SER A 416 -0.17 -8.37 -1.62
N ALA A 417 -0.12 -7.04 -1.73
CA ALA A 417 -1.30 -6.17 -1.69
C ALA A 417 -2.24 -6.45 -2.87
N SER A 418 -1.69 -6.59 -4.07
CA SER A 418 -2.44 -6.95 -5.27
C SER A 418 -3.12 -8.32 -5.14
N PHE A 419 -2.39 -9.33 -4.66
CA PHE A 419 -2.93 -10.67 -4.40
C PHE A 419 -4.05 -10.65 -3.36
N ALA A 420 -3.83 -10.03 -2.21
CA ALA A 420 -4.84 -9.89 -1.16
C ALA A 420 -6.09 -9.15 -1.67
N CYS A 421 -5.96 -8.19 -2.59
CA CYS A 421 -7.09 -7.49 -3.19
C CYS A 421 -7.84 -8.34 -4.22
N LEU A 422 -7.16 -9.12 -5.05
CA LEU A 422 -7.75 -9.67 -6.27
C LEU A 422 -7.94 -11.19 -6.28
N ALA A 423 -7.26 -11.93 -5.41
CA ALA A 423 -7.30 -13.38 -5.38
C ALA A 423 -8.70 -13.90 -4.98
N PRO A 424 -9.22 -14.95 -5.64
CA PRO A 424 -10.44 -15.65 -5.20
C PRO A 424 -10.30 -16.21 -3.77
N LYS A 425 -11.42 -16.34 -3.06
CA LYS A 425 -11.46 -16.87 -1.69
C LYS A 425 -10.79 -18.24 -1.55
N GLU A 426 -10.87 -19.09 -2.58
CA GLU A 426 -10.30 -20.44 -2.62
C GLU A 426 -8.77 -20.37 -2.51
N ARG A 427 -8.15 -19.43 -3.23
CA ARG A 427 -6.69 -19.22 -3.20
C ARG A 427 -6.23 -18.62 -1.86
N LEU A 428 -7.05 -17.75 -1.28
CA LEU A 428 -6.77 -17.15 0.02
C LEU A 428 -6.91 -18.18 1.17
N ALA A 429 -7.91 -19.07 1.09
CA ALA A 429 -8.12 -20.16 2.03
C ALA A 429 -7.01 -21.22 1.94
N ALA A 430 -6.62 -21.63 0.73
CA ALA A 430 -5.51 -22.57 0.51
C ALA A 430 -4.19 -22.05 1.12
N SER A 431 -3.97 -20.73 1.06
CA SER A 431 -2.83 -20.07 1.71
C SER A 431 -2.83 -20.20 3.24
N ALA A 432 -4.02 -20.24 3.86
CA ALA A 432 -4.19 -20.38 5.31
C ALA A 432 -3.98 -21.81 5.83
N MET A 433 -4.02 -22.80 4.94
CA MET A 433 -3.82 -24.22 5.27
C MET A 433 -2.34 -24.67 5.15
N MET A 434 -1.45 -23.79 4.67
CA MET A 434 -0.03 -24.10 4.47
C MET A 434 0.80 -23.86 5.74
N PRO A 435 1.68 -24.80 6.17
CA PRO A 435 2.63 -24.56 7.25
C PRO A 435 3.69 -23.53 6.84
N ASP A 436 4.11 -22.70 7.82
CA ASP A 436 5.04 -21.58 7.64
C ASP A 436 6.24 -21.93 6.77
N GLY A 437 6.34 -21.31 5.59
CA GLY A 437 7.60 -20.98 4.91
C GLY A 437 8.66 -22.05 4.62
N ARG A 438 8.54 -23.29 5.09
CA ARG A 438 9.45 -24.42 4.89
C ARG A 438 8.63 -25.65 4.52
N ALA A 439 8.73 -26.08 3.27
CA ALA A 439 8.23 -27.39 2.88
C ALA A 439 9.31 -28.43 3.18
N THR A 440 9.15 -29.19 4.26
CA THR A 440 9.39 -30.63 4.16
C THR A 440 8.03 -31.26 3.93
N GLN A 441 7.95 -32.14 2.94
CA GLN A 441 6.74 -32.77 2.40
C GLN A 441 5.68 -33.09 3.49
N LEU A 442 4.43 -32.68 3.27
CA LEU A 442 3.32 -33.24 4.06
C LEU A 442 3.16 -34.71 3.65
N PRO A 443 3.15 -35.67 4.59
CA PRO A 443 2.81 -37.06 4.30
C PRO A 443 1.39 -37.15 3.74
N GLU A 444 1.18 -38.02 2.75
CA GLU A 444 -0.11 -38.26 2.05
C GLU A 444 -1.32 -38.54 2.97
N ARG A 445 -1.10 -38.81 4.27
CA ARG A 445 -2.15 -39.14 5.24
C ARG A 445 -2.96 -37.95 5.81
N LEU A 446 -2.70 -36.71 5.40
CA LEU A 446 -3.43 -35.54 5.90
C LEU A 446 -4.48 -34.97 4.93
N GLN A 447 -4.65 -35.54 3.74
CA GLN A 447 -5.67 -35.11 2.77
C GLN A 447 -7.10 -35.43 3.27
N ASP A 448 -7.28 -36.51 4.03
CA ASP A 448 -8.59 -36.90 4.59
C ASP A 448 -9.00 -36.08 5.83
N ALA A 449 -8.07 -35.32 6.44
CA ALA A 449 -8.37 -34.44 7.57
C ALA A 449 -8.87 -33.05 7.12
N ALA A 450 -8.62 -32.66 5.87
CA ALA A 450 -8.98 -31.35 5.32
C ALA A 450 -10.50 -31.14 5.19
N GLN A 451 -11.29 -32.22 5.09
CA GLN A 451 -12.76 -32.15 5.05
C GLN A 451 -13.42 -31.93 6.41
N LYS A 452 -12.69 -32.10 7.54
CA LYS A 452 -13.23 -31.89 8.89
C LYS A 452 -12.90 -30.51 9.50
N SER A 453 -12.22 -29.61 8.77
CA SER A 453 -11.65 -28.37 9.32
C SER A 453 -11.95 -27.11 8.49
N GLU A 454 -13.12 -26.99 7.87
CA GLU A 454 -13.55 -25.70 7.30
C GLU A 454 -13.69 -24.59 8.37
N ALA A 455 -14.03 -24.97 9.61
CA ALA A 455 -14.12 -24.03 10.73
C ALA A 455 -12.74 -23.52 11.19
N SER A 456 -11.69 -24.37 11.17
CA SER A 456 -10.35 -23.97 11.67
C SER A 456 -9.51 -23.23 10.62
N ALA A 457 -9.74 -23.46 9.32
CA ALA A 457 -9.12 -22.67 8.26
C ALA A 457 -9.56 -21.19 8.28
N SER A 458 -10.77 -20.92 8.80
CA SER A 458 -11.29 -19.56 9.04
C SER A 458 -10.64 -18.87 10.24
N GLU A 459 -9.95 -19.59 11.13
CA GLU A 459 -9.34 -19.03 12.34
C GLU A 459 -7.89 -18.57 12.13
N THR A 460 -7.10 -19.27 11.30
CA THR A 460 -5.69 -18.95 11.07
C THR A 460 -5.52 -17.60 10.38
N LEU A 461 -4.78 -16.69 11.02
CA LEU A 461 -4.51 -15.36 10.46
C LEU A 461 -3.21 -15.38 9.67
N VAL A 462 -3.32 -15.14 8.36
CA VAL A 462 -2.19 -15.15 7.41
C VAL A 462 -1.71 -13.74 7.15
N ARG A 463 -0.39 -13.58 7.16
CA ARG A 463 0.34 -12.42 6.64
C ARG A 463 0.87 -12.75 5.26
N TYR A 464 0.42 -12.00 4.25
CA TYR A 464 0.85 -12.14 2.86
C TYR A 464 2.10 -11.29 2.62
N GLY A 465 3.23 -11.93 2.34
CA GLY A 465 4.50 -11.26 2.11
C GLY A 465 4.85 -11.15 0.64
N SER A 466 5.33 -9.99 0.20
CA SER A 466 6.02 -9.88 -1.08
C SER A 466 7.42 -10.47 -0.95
N ALA A 467 7.78 -11.34 -1.88
CA ALA A 467 9.07 -12.00 -1.92
C ALA A 467 9.61 -12.07 -3.34
N CYS A 468 10.92 -12.25 -3.48
CA CYS A 468 11.60 -12.51 -4.75
C CYS A 468 12.48 -13.75 -4.65
N ASP A 469 12.62 -14.48 -5.76
CA ASP A 469 13.68 -15.46 -5.90
C ASP A 469 15.04 -14.77 -6.15
N ILE A 470 16.10 -15.57 -6.25
CA ILE A 470 17.47 -15.06 -6.51
C ILE A 470 17.58 -14.31 -7.85
N TRP A 471 16.70 -14.62 -8.81
CA TRP A 471 16.63 -14.00 -10.14
C TRP A 471 15.77 -12.74 -10.15
N GLY A 472 15.16 -12.37 -9.01
CA GLY A 472 14.29 -11.22 -8.90
C GLY A 472 12.88 -11.44 -9.45
N ARG A 473 12.44 -12.68 -9.63
CA ARG A 473 11.04 -13.01 -9.94
C ARG A 473 10.21 -12.90 -8.67
N GLU A 474 9.23 -12.02 -8.66
CA GLU A 474 8.38 -11.82 -7.50
C GLU A 474 7.33 -12.93 -7.31
N TYR A 475 6.99 -13.23 -6.07
CA TYR A 475 5.90 -14.11 -5.69
C TYR A 475 5.34 -13.71 -4.31
N VAL A 476 4.20 -14.30 -3.96
CA VAL A 476 3.58 -14.12 -2.63
C VAL A 476 4.02 -15.25 -1.71
N HIS A 477 4.60 -14.87 -0.58
CA HIS A 477 4.91 -15.72 0.55
C HIS A 477 3.79 -15.64 1.60
N PHE A 478 3.63 -16.68 2.41
CA PHE A 478 2.62 -16.75 3.46
C PHE A 478 3.31 -17.04 4.78
N GLY A 479 3.03 -16.23 5.80
CA GLY A 479 3.45 -16.47 7.17
C GLY A 479 2.27 -16.36 8.13
N ARG A 480 2.27 -17.16 9.18
CA ARG A 480 1.27 -17.14 10.24
C ARG A 480 1.53 -16.00 11.22
N ILE A 481 0.46 -15.34 11.66
CA ILE A 481 0.53 -14.25 12.65
C ILE A 481 0.45 -14.78 14.08
N ASP A 482 -0.21 -15.92 14.28
CA ASP A 482 -0.27 -16.62 15.57
C ASP A 482 1.00 -17.42 15.87
N ALA A 483 1.78 -17.78 14.84
CA ALA A 483 3.07 -18.45 14.97
C ALA A 483 4.24 -17.45 15.09
N TRP A 484 4.01 -16.28 15.68
CA TRP A 484 5.09 -15.33 15.98
C TRP A 484 6.09 -16.00 16.91
N GLN A 485 7.11 -16.61 16.30
CA GLN A 485 8.09 -17.39 17.03
C GLN A 485 8.81 -16.47 18.01
N PRO A 486 9.14 -16.96 19.22
CA PRO A 486 10.21 -16.35 20.00
C PRO A 486 11.45 -16.39 19.12
N GLU A 487 11.90 -15.23 18.62
CA GLU A 487 13.24 -15.20 18.05
C GLU A 487 14.22 -15.34 19.21
N SER A 488 15.09 -16.34 19.09
CA SER A 488 16.34 -16.36 19.82
C SER A 488 17.17 -15.15 19.39
N ASP A 489 17.68 -14.36 20.35
CA ASP A 489 18.74 -13.40 20.05
C ASP A 489 19.94 -14.14 19.40
N GLU A 490 20.87 -13.42 18.76
CA GLU A 490 22.08 -13.96 18.08
C GLU A 490 22.96 -14.90 18.95
N VAL A 491 22.63 -15.04 20.25
CA VAL A 491 23.27 -15.90 21.24
C VAL A 491 22.47 -17.19 21.54
N GLY A 492 21.36 -17.46 20.83
CA GLY A 492 20.53 -18.64 21.09
C GLY A 492 19.74 -18.58 22.41
N LYS A 493 19.71 -17.42 23.09
CA LYS A 493 18.88 -17.23 24.28
C LYS A 493 17.45 -16.93 23.86
N VAL A 494 16.54 -17.82 24.25
CA VAL A 494 15.10 -17.53 24.29
C VAL A 494 14.92 -16.41 25.31
N VAL A 495 14.47 -15.25 24.85
CA VAL A 495 14.07 -14.17 25.76
C VAL A 495 12.81 -14.66 26.47
N ASP A 496 12.81 -14.59 27.80
CA ASP A 496 11.65 -14.92 28.64
C ASP A 496 10.49 -14.01 28.24
N ASN A 497 9.57 -14.57 27.45
CA ASN A 497 8.35 -13.90 27.05
C ASN A 497 7.43 -13.98 28.26
N GLY A 498 6.89 -12.84 28.70
CA GLY A 498 5.93 -12.77 29.80
C GLY A 498 4.80 -13.81 29.71
N SER A 499 4.04 -13.93 30.81
CA SER A 499 2.99 -14.93 31.07
C SER A 499 2.22 -15.47 29.85
N GLU A 500 1.72 -16.72 29.91
CA GLU A 500 0.95 -17.36 28.82
C GLU A 500 -0.20 -16.48 28.26
N GLU A 501 -0.75 -15.54 29.04
CA GLU A 501 -1.73 -14.53 28.60
C GLU A 501 -1.16 -13.45 27.65
N GLU A 502 0.13 -13.09 27.77
CA GLU A 502 0.82 -12.15 26.88
C GLU A 502 1.17 -12.75 25.51
N CYS A 503 1.18 -14.08 25.40
CA CYS A 503 1.42 -14.82 24.17
C CYS A 503 0.14 -14.94 23.29
N ASN A 504 -1.03 -14.62 23.85
CA ASN A 504 -2.28 -14.63 23.11
C ASN A 504 -2.46 -13.34 22.28
N VAL A 505 -2.05 -13.41 21.01
CA VAL A 505 -2.16 -12.29 20.04
C VAL A 505 -3.60 -11.74 19.95
N ARG A 506 -4.63 -12.59 20.06
CA ARG A 506 -6.04 -12.15 20.02
C ARG A 506 -6.42 -11.35 21.27
N GLY A 507 -6.02 -11.82 22.44
CA GLY A 507 -6.22 -11.10 23.70
C GLY A 507 -5.51 -9.74 23.69
N LEU A 508 -4.28 -9.69 23.18
CA LEU A 508 -3.53 -8.44 23.01
C LEU A 508 -4.19 -7.50 22.01
N ALA A 509 -4.69 -8.01 20.88
CA ALA A 509 -5.39 -7.23 19.87
C ALA A 509 -6.69 -6.60 20.41
N ARG A 510 -7.46 -7.31 21.25
CA ARG A 510 -8.64 -6.75 21.94
C ARG A 510 -8.28 -5.59 22.85
N ARG A 511 -7.28 -5.78 23.72
CA ARG A 511 -6.81 -4.71 24.62
C ARG A 511 -6.29 -3.50 23.85
N TRP A 512 -5.54 -3.73 22.77
CA TRP A 512 -5.07 -2.68 21.88
C TRP A 512 -6.22 -1.90 21.23
N ARG A 513 -7.25 -2.61 20.74
CA ARG A 513 -8.46 -2.00 20.17
C ARG A 513 -9.18 -1.13 21.18
N ASP A 514 -9.44 -1.68 22.37
CA ASP A 514 -10.17 -0.97 23.42
C ASP A 514 -9.44 0.32 23.80
N ARG A 515 -8.11 0.26 23.96
CA ARG A 515 -7.28 1.44 24.21
C ARG A 515 -7.28 2.44 23.05
N THR A 516 -7.30 1.94 21.81
CA THR A 516 -7.41 2.80 20.62
C THR A 516 -8.75 3.51 20.58
N HIS A 517 -9.85 2.83 20.92
CA HIS A 517 -11.18 3.43 21.01
C HIS A 517 -11.23 4.51 22.07
N GLU A 518 -10.70 4.26 23.27
CA GLU A 518 -10.61 5.28 24.34
C GLU A 518 -9.87 6.55 23.86
N VAL A 519 -8.74 6.39 23.15
CA VAL A 519 -7.96 7.52 22.62
C VAL A 519 -8.77 8.29 21.57
N VAL A 520 -9.40 7.59 20.62
CA VAL A 520 -10.20 8.22 19.57
C VAL A 520 -11.42 8.94 20.15
N GLU A 521 -12.15 8.30 21.06
CA GLU A 521 -13.31 8.89 21.73
C GLU A 521 -12.93 10.12 22.56
N ARG A 522 -11.82 10.08 23.29
CA ARG A 522 -11.30 11.23 24.04
C ARG A 522 -11.03 12.42 23.11
N VAL A 523 -10.25 12.22 22.04
CA VAL A 523 -9.92 13.29 21.08
C VAL A 523 -11.20 13.85 20.44
N MET A 524 -12.13 12.98 20.08
CA MET A 524 -13.40 13.36 19.46
C MET A 524 -14.33 14.10 20.43
N GLY A 525 -14.32 13.75 21.72
CA GLY A 525 -15.06 14.43 22.78
C GLY A 525 -14.48 15.80 23.09
N GLU A 526 -13.17 15.91 23.23
CA GLU A 526 -12.46 17.18 23.45
C GLU A 526 -12.70 18.17 22.30
N LYS A 527 -12.73 17.71 21.04
CA LYS A 527 -13.08 18.56 19.89
C LYS A 527 -14.51 19.07 19.92
N LYS A 528 -15.47 18.24 20.36
CA LYS A 528 -16.87 18.68 20.51
C LYS A 528 -17.03 19.74 21.62
N ASN A 529 -16.21 19.64 22.66
CA ASN A 529 -16.25 20.54 23.81
C ASN A 529 -15.35 21.78 23.65
N GLY A 530 -14.64 21.93 22.53
CA GLY A 530 -13.77 23.08 22.24
C GLY A 530 -12.49 23.14 23.09
N THR A 531 -12.09 22.05 23.74
CA THR A 531 -10.92 22.00 24.64
C THR A 531 -9.60 21.67 23.93
N LEU A 532 -9.64 21.34 22.64
CA LEU A 532 -8.47 21.24 21.77
C LEU A 532 -8.32 22.54 20.96
N PRO A 533 -7.10 23.08 20.78
CA PRO A 533 -6.90 24.30 20.03
C PRO A 533 -7.44 24.16 18.59
N PRO A 534 -8.06 25.22 18.02
CA PRO A 534 -8.61 25.17 16.67
C PRO A 534 -7.51 24.79 15.67
N ALA A 535 -7.90 24.01 14.66
CA ALA A 535 -6.99 23.56 13.61
C ALA A 535 -6.40 24.77 12.87
N GLY A 536 -5.15 25.12 13.19
CA GLY A 536 -4.39 26.08 12.42
C GLY A 536 -4.19 25.56 11.00
N LEU A 537 -4.70 26.29 10.02
CA LEU A 537 -4.20 26.19 8.65
C LEU A 537 -2.70 26.51 8.71
N MET A 538 -1.84 25.51 8.53
CA MET A 538 -0.49 25.80 8.09
C MET A 538 -0.32 25.39 6.63
N ALA A 539 -0.15 26.45 5.86
CA ALA A 539 0.68 26.50 4.67
C ALA A 539 1.96 25.66 4.85
N THR A 540 2.37 25.08 3.72
CA THR A 540 3.72 24.67 3.38
C THR A 540 4.82 25.13 4.35
N GLN A 541 5.26 24.24 5.26
CA GLN A 541 6.63 24.23 5.71
C GLN A 541 7.20 22.83 5.48
N ASP A 542 7.76 22.69 4.28
CA ASP A 542 8.90 21.84 4.00
C ASP A 542 10.13 22.67 4.38
N GLN A 543 10.88 22.24 5.39
CA GLN A 543 12.34 22.23 5.46
C GLN A 543 12.79 22.05 6.91
N GLY A 544 13.67 21.09 7.11
CA GLY A 544 14.43 20.97 8.34
C GLY A 544 15.48 22.06 8.41
N GLN A 545 15.72 22.56 9.61
CA GLN A 545 17.04 22.96 10.09
C GLN A 545 16.93 23.11 11.61
N GLY A 546 17.50 22.15 12.33
CA GLY A 546 17.87 22.32 13.72
C GLY A 546 19.36 22.62 13.76
N GLN A 547 19.70 23.89 13.92
CA GLN A 547 20.99 24.32 14.45
C GLN A 547 20.69 25.43 15.45
N GLY A 548 21.12 25.23 16.69
CA GLY A 548 21.10 26.28 17.70
C GLY A 548 22.31 27.18 17.52
N GLU A 549 22.09 28.47 17.75
CA GLU A 549 23.11 29.41 18.19
C GLU A 549 22.41 30.47 19.05
N GLU A 550 22.96 30.70 20.24
CA GLU A 550 22.61 31.80 21.14
C GLU A 550 23.08 33.13 20.53
N ALA A 551 22.27 34.19 20.58
CA ALA A 551 22.71 35.56 20.88
C ALA A 551 21.54 36.56 20.92
N GLU A 552 21.39 37.17 22.11
CA GLU A 552 21.10 38.57 22.43
C GLU A 552 19.91 39.35 21.81
N GLU A 553 19.16 39.91 22.75
CA GLU A 553 18.22 41.02 22.67
C GLU A 553 18.63 42.14 21.70
N ARG A 554 17.68 42.56 20.86
CA ARG A 554 17.41 43.98 20.59
C ARG A 554 15.95 44.15 20.20
N GLN A 555 15.26 44.97 20.98
CA GLN A 555 13.99 45.60 20.64
C GLN A 555 14.19 46.46 19.40
N ASP A 556 13.23 46.46 18.48
CA ASP A 556 12.81 47.63 17.72
C ASP A 556 11.36 47.41 17.23
N GLU A 557 10.61 48.50 17.32
CA GLU A 557 9.16 48.65 17.18
C GLU A 557 8.68 48.65 15.71
N ASP A 558 7.38 48.35 15.57
CA ASP A 558 6.41 48.81 14.57
C ASP A 558 6.70 48.66 13.05
N ASP A 559 5.81 47.92 12.37
CA ASP A 559 4.90 48.53 11.38
C ASP A 559 3.86 47.50 10.91
N GLU A 560 2.58 47.90 11.03
CA GLU A 560 1.40 47.23 10.49
C GLU A 560 1.38 47.33 8.96
N ASP A 561 1.09 46.24 8.24
CA ASP A 561 0.33 46.39 6.99
C ASP A 561 -0.49 45.14 6.63
N ASP A 562 -1.71 45.44 6.18
CA ASP A 562 -2.87 44.59 5.98
C ASP A 562 -2.94 44.12 4.52
N SER A 563 -3.12 42.82 4.27
CA SER A 563 -3.67 42.31 3.00
C SER A 563 -3.97 40.82 3.06
N SER A 564 -5.02 40.47 3.80
CA SER A 564 -5.77 39.24 3.58
C SER A 564 -6.87 39.49 2.55
N GLU A 565 -6.78 38.90 1.34
CA GLU A 565 -7.90 38.52 0.45
C GLU A 565 -7.39 38.34 -1.00
N GLU A 566 -7.12 37.10 -1.46
CA GLU A 566 -7.28 36.72 -2.88
C GLU A 566 -6.95 35.24 -3.15
N TRP A 567 -7.83 34.28 -2.79
CA TRP A 567 -7.80 32.94 -3.39
C TRP A 567 -9.20 32.31 -3.45
N GLU A 568 -10.09 32.90 -4.24
CA GLU A 568 -11.23 32.19 -4.84
C GLU A 568 -11.34 32.57 -6.31
N LYS A 569 -11.64 31.56 -7.15
CA LYS A 569 -11.91 31.59 -8.61
C LYS A 569 -10.72 31.27 -9.51
N VAL A 570 -10.54 29.97 -9.80
CA VAL A 570 -10.41 29.51 -11.19
C VAL A 570 -11.05 28.12 -11.31
N ASP A 571 -12.34 28.09 -11.63
CA ASP A 571 -13.01 26.90 -12.15
C ASP A 571 -14.06 27.38 -13.16
N GLN A 572 -13.64 27.51 -14.43
CA GLN A 572 -14.46 27.51 -15.67
C GLN A 572 -13.60 27.98 -16.85
N ALA A 573 -13.25 27.05 -17.76
CA ALA A 573 -13.34 27.21 -19.22
C ALA A 573 -12.58 26.11 -19.98
N VAL A 574 -13.35 25.38 -20.80
CA VAL A 574 -12.99 24.49 -21.94
C VAL A 574 -12.46 23.08 -21.64
#